data_AF-F8E1I8-F1
#
_entry.id   AF-F8E1I8-F1
#
_cell.length_a   1.000
_cell.length_b   1.000
_cell.length_c   1.000
_cell.angle_alpha   90.00
_cell.angle_beta   90.00
_cell.angle_gamma   90.00
#
_symmetry.space_group_name_H-M   'P 1'
#
loop_
_entity.id
_entity.type
_entity.pdbx_description
1 polymer ?
#
loop_
_entity_poly.entity_id
_entity_poly.type
_entity_poly.pdbx_seq_one_letter_code
_entity_poly.pdbx_strand_id
1 'polypeptide(L)'
;MPADKSRRESPGAARIPEAQNAERAQRTQRRQQSAQARIGRVHKSLLANPHDRAVPPSPLDISLQRVIVYAFVGMLLVVFGFILMNRWRRGVFILGFAMTYLAVVRWLVDSDILGVLAVRSRKFDSAFNASLGVAMMLIAFGVESLGS
;
A
#
# COMPACT_ATOMS: atom_id res chain seq x y z
N MET A 1 14.61 84.06 -13.16
CA MET A 1 15.01 82.65 -13.36
C MET A 1 14.20 81.78 -12.38
N PRO A 2 13.54 80.71 -12.84
CA PRO A 2 12.52 79.98 -12.06
C PRO A 2 13.15 78.92 -11.14
N ALA A 3 12.50 78.66 -10.01
CA ALA A 3 12.87 77.61 -9.07
C ALA A 3 12.36 76.25 -9.54
N ASP A 4 13.28 75.40 -10.01
CA ASP A 4 13.02 74.01 -10.38
C ASP A 4 12.95 73.13 -9.12
N LYS A 5 11.73 72.72 -8.75
CA LYS A 5 11.46 71.70 -7.75
C LYS A 5 11.67 70.33 -8.38
N SER A 6 12.92 69.88 -8.45
CA SER A 6 13.23 68.48 -8.74
C SER A 6 12.77 67.60 -7.59
N ARG A 7 11.60 67.00 -7.80
CA ARG A 7 10.99 65.93 -7.02
C ARG A 7 12.00 64.77 -6.89
N ARG A 8 12.70 64.72 -5.77
CA ARG A 8 13.54 63.57 -5.40
C ARG A 8 12.61 62.40 -5.09
N GLU A 9 12.28 61.60 -6.10
CA GLU A 9 11.65 60.31 -5.89
C GLU A 9 12.68 59.40 -5.22
N SER A 10 12.53 59.21 -3.91
CA SER A 10 13.34 58.31 -3.10
C SER A 10 13.26 56.88 -3.65
N PRO A 11 14.33 56.32 -4.28
CA PRO A 11 14.29 55.00 -4.92
C PRO A 11 14.29 53.81 -3.93
N GLY A 12 14.32 54.10 -2.62
CA GLY A 12 14.54 53.12 -1.55
C GLY A 12 13.27 52.64 -0.84
N ALA A 13 12.15 53.36 -0.92
CA ALA A 13 10.95 53.02 -0.14
C ALA A 13 10.14 51.86 -0.74
N ALA A 14 10.19 51.65 -2.07
CA ALA A 14 9.36 50.67 -2.76
C ALA A 14 9.92 49.23 -2.78
N ARG A 15 11.25 49.03 -2.64
CA ARG A 15 11.89 47.69 -2.73
C ARG A 15 11.86 46.87 -1.44
N ILE A 16 11.81 47.53 -0.28
CA ILE A 16 11.76 46.89 1.04
C ILE A 16 10.48 46.06 1.27
N PRO A 17 9.27 46.52 0.89
CA PRO A 17 8.05 45.72 1.08
C PRO A 17 8.01 44.46 0.20
N GLU A 18 8.58 44.49 -1.02
CA GLU A 18 8.60 43.31 -1.90
C GLU A 18 9.48 42.18 -1.35
N ALA A 19 10.68 42.50 -0.86
CA ALA A 19 11.57 41.51 -0.25
C ALA A 19 10.96 40.90 1.02
N GLN A 20 10.33 41.72 1.86
CA GLN A 20 9.62 41.25 3.05
C GLN A 20 8.39 40.40 2.71
N ASN A 21 7.65 40.76 1.66
CA ASN A 21 6.50 39.99 1.19
C ASN A 21 6.94 38.64 0.58
N ALA A 22 8.05 38.60 -0.16
CA ALA A 22 8.64 37.37 -0.68
C ALA A 22 9.10 36.43 0.45
N GLU A 23 9.77 36.94 1.48
CA GLU A 23 10.13 36.15 2.66
C GLU A 23 8.90 35.63 3.42
N ARG A 24 7.84 36.45 3.56
CA ARG A 24 6.57 36.03 4.18
C ARG A 24 5.87 34.94 3.36
N ALA A 25 5.88 35.06 2.03
CA ALA A 25 5.33 34.05 1.12
C ALA A 25 6.11 32.74 1.23
N GLN A 26 7.45 32.79 1.25
CA GLN A 26 8.30 31.62 1.45
C GLN A 26 8.11 30.97 2.82
N ARG A 27 7.99 31.76 3.90
CA ARG A 27 7.69 31.23 5.26
C ARG A 27 6.33 30.54 5.30
N THR A 28 5.33 31.10 4.63
CA THR A 28 3.99 30.51 4.53
C THR A 28 4.04 29.21 3.73
N GLN A 29 4.74 29.18 2.60
CA GLN A 29 4.96 27.96 1.82
C GLN A 29 5.71 26.89 2.61
N ARG A 30 6.78 27.23 3.33
CA ARG A 30 7.51 26.29 4.19
C ARG A 30 6.62 25.73 5.31
N ARG A 31 5.77 26.56 5.91
CA ARG A 31 4.76 26.13 6.91
C ARG A 31 3.71 25.21 6.31
N GLN A 32 3.25 25.48 5.09
CA GLN A 32 2.30 24.62 4.38
C GLN A 32 2.94 23.29 3.99
N GLN A 33 4.17 23.29 3.47
CA GLN A 33 4.92 22.08 3.16
C GLN A 33 5.17 21.23 4.40
N SER A 34 5.53 21.84 5.53
CA SER A 34 5.73 21.10 6.79
C SER A 34 4.42 20.55 7.36
N ALA A 35 3.31 21.29 7.22
CA ALA A 35 1.99 20.81 7.57
C ALA A 35 1.58 19.61 6.70
N GLN A 36 1.79 19.68 5.38
CA GLN A 36 1.53 18.58 4.45
C GLN A 36 2.38 17.33 4.77
N ALA A 37 3.68 17.52 5.04
CA ALA A 37 4.56 16.42 5.44
C ALA A 37 4.14 15.80 6.77
N ARG A 38 3.63 16.60 7.72
CA ARG A 38 3.09 16.10 8.98
C ARG A 38 1.82 15.28 8.77
N ILE A 39 0.89 15.77 7.95
CA ILE A 39 -0.34 15.05 7.60
C ILE A 39 0.00 13.70 6.95
N GLY A 40 0.94 13.67 6.00
CA GLY A 40 1.37 12.43 5.36
C GLY A 40 1.94 11.40 6.33
N ARG A 41 2.74 11.84 7.32
CA ARG A 41 3.26 10.94 8.37
C ARG A 41 2.18 10.38 9.28
N VAL A 42 1.23 11.23 9.70
CA VAL A 42 0.10 10.79 10.52
C VAL A 42 -0.74 9.78 9.75
N HIS A 43 -1.06 10.07 8.48
CA HIS A 43 -1.83 9.16 7.63
C HIS A 43 -1.16 7.78 7.49
N LYS A 44 0.15 7.73 7.21
CA LYS A 44 0.91 6.46 7.17
C LYS A 44 0.85 5.72 8.51
N SER A 45 0.98 6.43 9.64
CA SER A 45 0.91 5.80 10.97
C SER A 45 -0.48 5.26 11.31
N LEU A 46 -1.55 5.85 10.75
CA LEU A 46 -2.92 5.38 10.94
C LEU A 46 -3.23 4.15 10.07
N LEU A 47 -2.63 4.06 8.89
CA LEU A 47 -2.75 2.90 8.00
C LEU A 47 -1.85 1.72 8.41
N ALA A 48 -0.84 1.98 9.23
CA ALA A 48 0.09 0.96 9.69
C ALA A 48 -0.62 -0.07 10.58
N ASN A 49 -0.50 -1.35 10.23
CA ASN A 49 -1.10 -2.43 11.00
C ASN A 49 -0.57 -2.44 12.45
N PRO A 50 -1.43 -2.27 13.47
CA PRO A 50 -1.00 -2.26 14.87
C PRO A 50 -0.31 -3.55 15.32
N HIS A 51 -0.64 -4.68 14.70
CA HIS A 51 -0.12 -6.00 15.08
C HIS A 51 1.26 -6.32 14.50
N ASP A 52 1.71 -5.60 13.47
CA ASP A 52 3.00 -5.85 12.81
C ASP A 52 4.06 -4.78 13.13
N ARG A 53 3.79 -3.85 14.06
CA ARG A 53 4.72 -2.77 14.44
C ARG A 53 6.09 -3.23 14.92
N ALA A 54 6.18 -4.46 15.46
CA ALA A 54 7.42 -5.05 15.97
C ALA A 54 8.09 -6.00 14.97
N VAL A 55 7.54 -6.15 13.77
CA VAL A 55 8.07 -7.05 12.74
C VAL A 55 9.17 -6.33 11.96
N PRO A 56 10.36 -6.93 11.80
CA PRO A 56 11.40 -6.34 10.98
C PRO A 56 10.96 -6.29 9.51
N PRO A 57 11.33 -5.24 8.75
CA PRO A 57 11.01 -5.14 7.33
C PRO A 57 11.55 -6.35 6.57
N SER A 58 10.78 -6.82 5.59
CA SER A 58 11.15 -7.98 4.78
C SER A 58 12.48 -7.73 4.04
N PRO A 59 13.36 -8.74 3.91
CA PRO A 59 14.63 -8.60 3.18
C PRO A 59 14.47 -8.58 1.65
N LEU A 60 13.24 -8.80 1.15
CA LEU A 60 12.97 -8.91 -0.28
C LEU A 60 12.76 -7.52 -0.92
N ASP A 61 13.26 -7.37 -2.15
CA ASP A 61 13.01 -6.18 -2.96
C ASP A 61 11.51 -5.95 -3.19
N ILE A 62 11.10 -4.69 -3.22
CA ILE A 62 9.69 -4.27 -3.36
C ILE A 62 9.09 -4.79 -4.67
N SER A 63 9.88 -4.84 -5.74
CA SER A 63 9.44 -5.38 -7.03
C SER A 63 9.07 -6.86 -6.92
N LEU A 64 9.92 -7.64 -6.24
CA LEU A 64 9.68 -9.06 -6.01
C LEU A 64 8.45 -9.28 -5.14
N GLN A 65 8.26 -8.47 -4.09
CA GLN A 65 7.06 -8.52 -3.26
C GLN A 65 5.78 -8.29 -4.07
N ARG A 66 5.78 -7.31 -4.99
CA ARG A 66 4.65 -7.07 -5.90
C ARG A 66 4.40 -8.25 -6.85
N VAL A 67 5.45 -8.82 -7.43
CA VAL A 67 5.34 -10.00 -8.29
C VAL A 67 4.71 -11.17 -7.54
N ILE A 68 5.14 -11.42 -6.29
CA ILE A 68 4.57 -12.45 -5.42
C ILE A 68 3.06 -12.24 -5.19
N VAL A 69 2.64 -10.98 -4.96
CA VAL A 69 1.22 -10.61 -4.80
C VAL A 69 0.46 -10.77 -6.11
N TYR A 70 1.00 -10.32 -7.25
CA TYR A 70 0.36 -10.49 -8.55
C TYR A 70 0.22 -11.97 -8.94
N ALA A 71 1.18 -12.82 -8.56
CA ALA A 71 1.06 -14.26 -8.74
C ALA A 71 -0.14 -14.83 -7.99
N PHE A 72 -0.40 -14.40 -6.75
CA PHE A 72 -1.60 -14.78 -6.00
C PHE A 72 -2.89 -14.33 -6.72
N VAL A 73 -2.94 -13.08 -7.19
CA VAL A 73 -4.09 -12.57 -7.96
C VAL A 73 -4.28 -13.39 -9.24
N GLY A 74 -3.20 -13.75 -9.93
CA GLY A 74 -3.23 -14.63 -11.10
C GLY A 74 -3.83 -16.01 -10.79
N MET A 75 -3.49 -16.63 -9.65
CA MET A 75 -4.11 -17.88 -9.21
C MET A 75 -5.61 -17.74 -9.03
N LEU A 76 -6.10 -16.63 -8.46
CA LEU A 76 -7.54 -16.39 -8.32
C LEU A 76 -8.26 -16.27 -9.67
N LEU A 77 -7.63 -15.65 -10.66
CA LEU A 77 -8.16 -15.60 -12.03
C LEU A 77 -8.25 -17.01 -12.66
N VAL A 78 -7.24 -17.84 -12.44
CA VAL A 78 -7.26 -19.25 -12.88
C VAL A 78 -8.40 -20.02 -12.21
N VAL A 79 -8.57 -19.86 -10.89
CA VAL A 79 -9.69 -20.46 -10.14
C VAL A 79 -11.03 -20.05 -10.74
N PHE A 80 -11.21 -18.74 -10.97
CA PHE A 80 -12.42 -18.21 -11.58
C PHE A 80 -12.69 -18.84 -12.96
N GLY A 81 -11.67 -18.99 -13.80
CA GLY A 81 -11.77 -19.70 -15.08
C GLY A 81 -12.23 -21.15 -14.92
N PHE A 82 -11.67 -21.91 -13.96
CA PHE A 82 -12.10 -23.29 -13.71
C PHE A 82 -13.56 -23.38 -13.24
N ILE A 83 -14.02 -22.44 -12.41
CA ILE A 83 -15.41 -22.38 -11.95
C ILE A 83 -16.34 -22.12 -13.15
N LEU A 84 -16.01 -21.16 -14.01
CA LEU A 84 -16.79 -20.86 -15.22
C LEU A 84 -16.86 -22.04 -16.20
N MET A 85 -15.80 -22.84 -16.29
CA MET A 85 -15.77 -24.06 -17.11
C MET A 85 -16.49 -25.25 -16.46
N ASN A 86 -17.26 -25.03 -15.38
CA ASN A 86 -17.94 -26.05 -14.59
C ASN A 86 -16.99 -27.13 -14.00
N ARG A 87 -15.69 -26.82 -13.91
CA ARG A 87 -14.65 -27.69 -13.34
C ARG A 87 -14.41 -27.36 -11.88
N TRP A 88 -15.49 -27.30 -11.09
CA TRP A 88 -15.50 -26.83 -9.71
C TRP A 88 -14.45 -27.54 -8.83
N ARG A 89 -14.25 -28.86 -8.99
CA ARG A 89 -13.22 -29.62 -8.25
C ARG A 89 -11.81 -29.08 -8.45
N ARG A 90 -11.43 -28.83 -9.71
CA ARG A 90 -10.11 -28.28 -10.05
C ARG A 90 -10.00 -26.83 -9.57
N GLY A 91 -11.08 -26.05 -9.66
CA GLY A 91 -11.16 -24.70 -9.12
C GLY A 91 -10.92 -24.66 -7.61
N VAL A 92 -11.61 -25.50 -6.83
CA VAL A 92 -11.47 -25.58 -5.37
C VAL A 92 -10.08 -26.06 -4.96
N PHE A 93 -9.49 -27.02 -5.68
CA PHE A 93 -8.13 -27.48 -5.42
C PHE A 93 -7.10 -26.33 -5.59
N ILE A 94 -7.17 -25.61 -6.73
CA ILE A 94 -6.28 -24.48 -6.99
C ILE A 94 -6.54 -23.33 -6.01
N LEU A 95 -7.78 -23.11 -5.60
CA LEU A 95 -8.11 -22.12 -4.58
C LEU A 95 -7.51 -22.49 -3.22
N GLY A 96 -7.55 -23.78 -2.85
CA GLY A 96 -6.87 -24.28 -1.66
C GLY A 96 -5.36 -24.07 -1.72
N PHE A 97 -4.74 -24.37 -2.87
CA PHE A 97 -3.33 -24.06 -3.12
C PHE A 97 -3.03 -22.56 -3.00
N ALA A 98 -3.89 -21.70 -3.55
CA ALA A 98 -3.74 -20.24 -3.47
C ALA A 98 -3.84 -19.73 -2.02
N MET A 99 -4.73 -20.31 -1.19
CA MET A 99 -4.83 -19.99 0.24
C MET A 99 -3.57 -20.42 1.00
N THR A 100 -3.05 -21.63 0.75
CA THR A 100 -1.79 -22.08 1.35
C THR A 100 -0.60 -21.23 0.88
N TYR A 101 -0.57 -20.84 -0.39
CA TYR A 101 0.41 -19.89 -0.92
C TYR A 101 0.32 -18.54 -0.19
N LEU A 102 -0.88 -17.99 0.00
CA LEU A 102 -1.11 -16.73 0.72
C LEU A 102 -0.59 -16.81 2.17
N ALA A 103 -0.74 -17.96 2.83
CA ALA A 103 -0.18 -18.19 4.16
C ALA A 103 1.34 -18.03 4.20
N VAL A 104 2.05 -18.46 3.14
CA VAL A 104 3.51 -18.26 3.01
C VAL A 104 3.83 -16.80 2.66
N VAL A 105 3.13 -16.22 1.69
CA VAL A 105 3.29 -14.82 1.26
C VAL A 105 3.20 -13.86 2.44
N ARG A 106 2.34 -14.15 3.43
CA ARG A 106 2.18 -13.37 4.65
C ARG A 106 3.47 -13.15 5.43
N TRP A 107 4.46 -14.03 5.29
CA TRP A 107 5.76 -13.93 5.96
C TRP A 107 6.83 -13.27 5.10
N LEU A 108 6.65 -13.28 3.78
CA LEU A 108 7.63 -12.79 2.82
C LEU A 108 7.38 -11.33 2.41
N VAL A 109 6.12 -10.91 2.39
CA VAL A 109 5.70 -9.57 1.94
C VAL A 109 5.36 -8.69 3.12
N ASP A 110 5.80 -7.43 3.05
CA ASP A 110 5.54 -6.43 4.07
C ASP A 110 4.05 -6.04 4.11
N SER A 111 3.56 -5.72 5.31
CA SER A 111 2.15 -5.39 5.54
C SER A 111 1.74 -4.08 4.86
N ASP A 112 2.68 -3.19 4.59
CA ASP A 112 2.47 -1.97 3.80
C ASP A 112 2.11 -2.28 2.34
N ILE A 113 2.61 -3.38 1.78
CA ILE A 113 2.32 -3.80 0.38
C ILE A 113 1.04 -4.64 0.32
N LEU A 114 0.81 -5.50 1.33
CA LEU A 114 -0.41 -6.30 1.44
C LEU A 114 -1.65 -5.44 1.76
N GLY A 115 -1.47 -4.28 2.39
CA GLY A 115 -2.53 -3.30 2.63
C GLY A 115 -3.69 -3.85 3.46
N VAL A 116 -4.90 -3.83 2.91
CA VAL A 116 -6.15 -4.20 3.61
C VAL A 116 -6.16 -5.66 4.10
N LEU A 117 -5.36 -6.52 3.49
CA LEU A 117 -5.24 -7.92 3.94
C LEU A 117 -4.52 -8.03 5.30
N ALA A 118 -3.82 -6.97 5.75
CA ALA A 118 -2.98 -6.99 6.94
C ALA A 118 -3.69 -6.66 8.27
N VAL A 119 -5.01 -6.55 8.34
CA VAL A 119 -5.72 -6.04 9.55
C VAL A 119 -5.58 -6.95 10.79
N ARG A 120 -5.38 -8.26 10.59
CA ARG A 120 -5.24 -9.24 11.68
C ARG A 120 -3.80 -9.72 11.82
N SER A 121 -3.42 -10.14 13.03
CA SER A 121 -2.14 -10.78 13.35
C SER A 121 -1.66 -11.72 12.24
N ARG A 122 -0.44 -11.49 11.75
CA ARG A 122 0.21 -12.31 10.71
C ARG A 122 0.17 -13.80 11.02
N LYS A 123 0.41 -14.18 12.28
CA LYS A 123 0.44 -15.59 12.72
C LYS A 123 -0.93 -16.25 12.59
N PHE A 124 -1.97 -15.58 13.08
CA PHE A 124 -3.34 -16.09 13.02
C PHE A 124 -3.77 -16.26 11.56
N ASP A 125 -3.54 -15.24 10.74
CA ASP A 125 -3.99 -15.25 9.35
C ASP A 125 -3.27 -16.35 8.54
N SER A 126 -1.97 -16.54 8.78
CA SER A 126 -1.21 -17.62 8.15
C SER A 126 -1.73 -19.00 8.56
N ALA A 127 -1.99 -19.22 9.86
CA ALA A 127 -2.50 -20.50 10.34
C ALA A 127 -3.90 -20.80 9.79
N PHE A 128 -4.76 -19.78 9.71
CA PHE A 128 -6.10 -19.89 9.15
C PHE A 128 -6.09 -20.19 7.64
N ASN A 129 -5.33 -19.43 6.85
CA ASN A 129 -5.23 -19.67 5.40
C ASN A 129 -4.56 -21.01 5.08
N ALA A 130 -3.57 -21.43 5.87
CA ALA A 130 -2.93 -22.74 5.70
C ALA A 130 -3.90 -23.89 6.00
N SER A 131 -4.60 -23.85 7.14
CA SER A 131 -5.54 -24.90 7.52
C SER A 131 -6.73 -24.98 6.57
N LEU A 132 -7.29 -23.82 6.19
CA LEU A 132 -8.37 -23.74 5.21
C LEU A 132 -7.93 -24.25 3.84
N GLY A 133 -6.77 -23.79 3.34
CA GLY A 133 -6.24 -24.21 2.04
C GLY A 133 -5.99 -25.71 1.97
N VAL A 134 -5.38 -26.28 3.02
CA VAL A 134 -5.17 -27.73 3.12
C VAL A 134 -6.49 -28.48 3.18
N ALA A 135 -7.45 -28.04 4.00
CA ALA A 135 -8.77 -28.67 4.07
C ALA A 135 -9.49 -28.66 2.71
N MET A 136 -9.44 -27.53 1.99
CA MET A 136 -10.02 -27.42 0.65
C MET A 136 -9.37 -28.38 -0.35
N MET A 137 -8.04 -28.50 -0.34
CA MET A 137 -7.32 -29.43 -1.21
C MET A 137 -7.68 -30.90 -0.88
N LEU A 138 -7.73 -31.26 0.40
CA LEU A 138 -8.12 -32.60 0.84
C LEU A 138 -9.55 -32.95 0.42
N ILE A 139 -10.50 -32.02 0.59
CA ILE A 139 -11.89 -32.20 0.15
C ILE A 139 -11.97 -32.35 -1.37
N ALA A 140 -11.33 -31.45 -2.12
CA ALA A 140 -11.36 -31.50 -3.58
C ALA A 140 -10.74 -32.81 -4.14
N PHE A 141 -9.72 -33.32 -3.46
CA PHE A 141 -9.08 -34.60 -3.78
C PHE A 141 -9.98 -35.79 -3.42
N GLY A 142 -10.58 -35.79 -2.22
CA GLY A 142 -11.39 -36.89 -1.70
C GLY A 142 -12.78 -37.03 -2.31
N VAL A 143 -13.30 -36.01 -3.01
CA VAL A 143 -14.52 -36.17 -3.80
C VAL A 143 -14.18 -36.95 -5.07
N GLU A 144 -14.45 -38.25 -5.12
CA GLU A 144 -14.47 -39.01 -6.39
C GLU A 144 -15.47 -38.37 -7.35
N SER A 145 -15.13 -38.29 -8.65
CA SER A 145 -16.16 -38.00 -9.64
C SER A 145 -17.08 -39.20 -9.74
N LEU A 146 -18.36 -39.01 -9.42
CA LEU A 146 -19.39 -39.89 -9.94
C LEU A 146 -19.34 -39.77 -11.47
N GLY A 147 -18.59 -40.66 -12.12
CA GLY A 147 -18.43 -40.75 -13.58
C GLY A 147 -17.33 -39.89 -14.19
N SER A 148 -16.06 -40.29 -14.01
CA SER A 148 -15.09 -40.14 -15.11
C SER A 148 -15.13 -41.39 -15.99
#